data_AF-A0A497PTL7-F1
#
_entry.id   AF-A0A497PTL7-F1
#
_cell.length_a   1.000
_cell.length_b   1.000
_cell.length_c   1.000
_cell.angle_alpha   90.00
_cell.angle_beta   90.00
_cell.angle_gamma   90.00
#
_symmetry.space_group_name_H-M   'P 1'
#
loop_
_entity.id
_entity.type
_entity.pdbx_description
1 polymer ?
#
loop_
_entity_poly.entity_id
_entity_poly.type
_entity_poly.pdbx_seq_one_letter_code
_entity_poly.pdbx_strand_id
1 'polypeptide(L)'
;MSVIKKAAQDLKYLLDRGYNKKTSLNLVVNRYKLNENQRNFLQRYVFSERDIQMHRSRLLSIEKISGRYIVIDGYNVLVTVEAILNKRNLVRGMDGFLRDTS
;
A
#
# COMPACT_ATOMS: atom_id res chain seq x y z
N MET A 1 -21.84 -1.90 -6.13
CA MET A 1 -20.36 -1.98 -6.02
C MET A 1 -19.85 -0.60 -5.61
N SER A 2 -19.13 -0.47 -4.49
CA SER A 2 -18.73 0.84 -3.94
C SER A 2 -17.82 1.62 -4.90
N VAL A 3 -17.90 2.96 -4.89
CA VAL A 3 -17.10 3.86 -5.74
C VAL A 3 -15.61 3.59 -5.60
N ILE A 4 -15.13 3.36 -4.36
CA ILE A 4 -13.73 3.07 -4.08
C ILE A 4 -13.25 1.76 -4.72
N LYS A 5 -14.11 0.74 -4.83
CA LYS A 5 -13.77 -0.54 -5.46
C LYS A 5 -13.56 -0.37 -6.96
N LYS A 6 -14.40 0.45 -7.62
CA LYS A 6 -14.22 0.79 -9.04
C LYS A 6 -12.94 1.59 -9.26
N ALA A 7 -12.69 2.60 -8.43
CA ALA A 7 -11.47 3.40 -8.48
C ALA A 7 -10.20 2.52 -8.29
N ALA A 8 -10.23 1.56 -7.37
CA ALA A 8 -9.12 0.62 -7.18
C ALA A 8 -8.87 -0.27 -8.40
N GLN A 9 -9.94 -0.72 -9.08
CA GLN A 9 -9.83 -1.52 -10.31
C GLN A 9 -9.23 -0.71 -11.46
N ASP A 10 -9.74 0.52 -11.69
CA ASP A 10 -9.21 1.42 -12.72
C ASP A 10 -7.74 1.77 -12.45
N LEU A 11 -7.38 2.04 -11.20
CA LEU A 11 -6.00 2.31 -10.82
C LEU A 11 -5.11 1.09 -11.09
N LYS A 12 -5.52 -0.10 -10.64
CA LYS A 12 -4.76 -1.34 -10.88
C LYS A 12 -4.56 -1.58 -12.37
N TYR A 13 -5.59 -1.40 -13.18
CA TYR A 13 -5.51 -1.56 -14.65
C TYR A 13 -4.42 -0.65 -15.26
N LEU A 14 -4.33 0.61 -14.83
CA LEU A 14 -3.28 1.52 -15.30
C LEU A 14 -1.90 1.08 -14.82
N LEU A 15 -1.75 0.70 -13.54
CA LEU A 15 -0.44 0.29 -13.00
C LEU A 15 0.07 -1.00 -13.64
N ASP A 16 -0.81 -1.97 -13.90
CA ASP A 16 -0.47 -3.24 -14.56
C ASP A 16 0.04 -3.01 -16.01
N ARG A 17 -0.32 -1.89 -16.64
CA ARG A 17 0.16 -1.48 -17.96
C ARG A 17 1.40 -0.59 -17.93
N GLY A 18 2.01 -0.39 -16.76
CA GLY A 18 3.25 0.38 -16.61
C GLY A 18 3.05 1.89 -16.54
N TYR A 19 1.82 2.39 -16.35
CA TYR A 19 1.61 3.83 -16.14
C TYR A 19 2.16 4.26 -14.77
N ASN A 20 2.69 5.49 -14.69
CA ASN A 20 3.24 6.04 -13.46
C ASN A 20 2.19 6.11 -12.34
N LYS A 21 2.55 5.62 -11.14
CA LYS A 21 1.62 5.53 -10.01
C LYS A 21 1.04 6.87 -9.57
N LYS A 22 1.86 7.93 -9.49
CA LYS A 22 1.41 9.26 -9.05
C LYS A 22 0.40 9.85 -10.04
N THR A 23 0.70 9.78 -11.34
CA THR A 23 -0.18 10.30 -12.39
C THR A 23 -1.48 9.52 -12.47
N SER A 24 -1.41 8.18 -12.47
CA SER A 24 -2.59 7.31 -12.50
C SER A 24 -3.48 7.51 -11.28
N LEU A 25 -2.90 7.64 -10.07
CA LEU A 25 -3.65 7.91 -8.85
C LEU A 25 -4.42 9.23 -8.94
N ASN A 26 -3.76 10.31 -9.35
CA ASN A 26 -4.41 11.62 -9.49
C ASN A 26 -5.55 11.58 -10.53
N LEU A 27 -5.34 10.92 -11.67
CA LEU A 27 -6.37 10.74 -12.69
C LEU A 27 -7.62 10.03 -12.12
N VAL A 28 -7.42 8.90 -11.45
CA VAL A 28 -8.50 8.11 -10.87
C VAL A 28 -9.22 8.87 -9.74
N VAL A 29 -8.46 9.50 -8.84
CA VAL A 29 -9.02 10.32 -7.74
C VAL A 29 -9.92 11.43 -8.30
N ASN A 30 -9.46 12.14 -9.33
CA ASN A 30 -10.23 13.21 -9.95
C ASN A 30 -11.48 12.68 -10.67
N ARG A 31 -11.36 11.60 -11.44
CA ARG A 31 -12.49 10.95 -12.15
C ARG A 31 -13.63 10.57 -11.21
N TYR A 32 -13.28 10.02 -10.03
CA TYR A 32 -14.25 9.55 -9.04
C TYR A 32 -14.58 10.57 -7.94
N LYS A 33 -14.02 11.78 -8.00
CA LYS A 33 -14.18 12.86 -6.99
C LYS A 33 -13.89 12.36 -5.56
N LEU A 34 -12.79 11.63 -5.39
CA LEU A 34 -12.42 11.03 -4.10
C LEU A 34 -11.82 12.08 -3.17
N ASN A 35 -12.13 11.96 -1.88
CA ASN A 35 -11.51 12.79 -0.84
C ASN A 35 -10.09 12.32 -0.49
N GLU A 36 -9.40 13.08 0.36
CA GLU A 36 -8.02 12.80 0.75
C GLU A 36 -7.84 11.43 1.44
N ASN A 37 -8.75 11.06 2.34
CA ASN A 37 -8.71 9.75 3.00
C ASN A 37 -8.83 8.60 1.99
N GLN A 38 -9.71 8.75 0.99
CA GLN A 38 -9.88 7.76 -0.09
C GLN A 38 -8.68 7.74 -1.04
N ARG A 39 -8.07 8.89 -1.32
CA ARG A 39 -6.82 8.99 -2.08
C ARG A 39 -5.69 8.26 -1.37
N ASN A 40 -5.49 8.52 -0.08
CA ASN A 40 -4.46 7.88 0.73
C ASN A 40 -4.70 6.37 0.83
N PHE A 41 -5.97 5.96 0.99
CA PHE A 41 -6.36 4.56 0.91
C PHE A 41 -5.89 3.92 -0.42
N LEU A 42 -6.25 4.50 -1.57
CA LEU A 42 -5.85 3.93 -2.87
C LEU A 42 -4.33 3.89 -3.06
N GLN A 43 -3.63 4.93 -2.62
CA GLN A 43 -2.17 5.00 -2.69
C GLN A 43 -1.50 3.83 -1.95
N ARG A 44 -2.02 3.48 -0.77
CA ARG A 44 -1.50 2.41 0.09
C ARG A 44 -2.08 1.04 -0.25
N TYR A 45 -3.25 0.98 -0.88
CA TYR A 45 -3.97 -0.26 -1.20
C TYR A 45 -3.54 -0.86 -2.54
N VAL A 46 -3.43 -0.04 -3.59
CA VAL A 46 -3.33 -0.51 -4.98
C VAL A 46 -1.90 -0.50 -5.50
N PHE A 47 -1.50 -1.61 -6.11
CA PHE A 47 -0.19 -1.82 -6.72
C PHE A 47 -0.34 -2.64 -8.02
N SER A 48 0.65 -2.53 -8.90
CA SER A 48 0.72 -3.42 -10.07
C SER A 48 1.00 -4.86 -9.63
N GLU A 49 0.68 -5.83 -10.47
CA GLU A 49 1.00 -7.25 -10.23
C GLU A 49 2.51 -7.46 -10.12
N ARG A 50 3.28 -6.74 -10.94
CA ARG A 50 4.74 -6.73 -10.88
C ARG A 50 5.25 -6.25 -9.52
N ASP A 51 4.70 -5.15 -8.99
CA ASP A 51 5.09 -4.61 -7.69
C ASP A 51 4.68 -5.57 -6.56
N ILE A 52 3.49 -6.16 -6.64
CA ILE A 52 3.01 -7.15 -5.65
C ILE A 52 3.98 -8.34 -5.58
N GLN A 53 4.38 -8.88 -6.73
CA GLN A 53 5.35 -9.98 -6.79
C GLN A 53 6.72 -9.57 -6.24
N MET A 54 7.21 -8.39 -6.61
CA MET A 54 8.48 -7.84 -6.10
C MET A 54 8.45 -7.62 -4.58
N HIS A 55 7.36 -7.14 -4.01
CA HIS A 55 7.24 -6.97 -2.56
C HIS A 55 7.26 -8.33 -1.85
N ARG A 56 6.49 -9.30 -2.35
CA ARG A 56 6.43 -10.64 -1.79
C ARG A 56 7.76 -11.39 -1.91
N SER A 57 8.52 -11.19 -2.99
CA SER A 57 9.82 -11.83 -3.18
C SER A 57 10.88 -11.36 -2.18
N ARG A 58 10.65 -10.24 -1.50
CA ARG A 58 11.53 -9.72 -0.44
C ARG A 58 11.19 -10.27 0.95
N LEU A 59 10.11 -11.03 1.09
CA LEU A 59 9.74 -11.64 2.37
C LEU A 59 10.74 -12.75 2.72
N LEU A 60 11.26 -12.67 3.94
CA LEU A 60 12.08 -13.70 4.55
C LEU A 60 11.28 -14.33 5.69
N SER A 61 11.40 -15.65 5.82
CA SER A 61 10.86 -16.35 6.97
C SER A 61 11.73 -16.09 8.21
N ILE A 62 11.16 -16.29 9.40
CA ILE A 62 11.87 -16.06 10.68
C ILE A 62 13.11 -16.96 10.76
N GLU A 63 13.04 -18.18 10.24
CA GLU A 63 14.15 -19.13 10.22
C GLU A 63 15.31 -18.62 9.37
N LYS A 64 15.02 -17.93 8.25
CA LYS A 64 16.06 -17.37 7.35
C LYS A 64 16.82 -16.19 7.97
N ILE A 65 16.27 -15.55 8.99
CA ILE A 65 16.89 -14.42 9.69
C ILE A 65 17.43 -14.79 11.07
N SER A 66 17.20 -16.04 11.53
CA SER A 66 17.71 -16.52 12.81
C SER A 66 19.24 -16.46 12.88
N GLY A 67 19.77 -16.01 14.03
CA GLY A 67 21.21 -15.86 14.27
C GLY A 67 21.88 -14.72 13.48
N ARG A 68 21.12 -13.88 12.77
CA ARG A 68 21.64 -12.73 12.04
C ARG A 68 21.38 -11.43 12.79
N TYR A 69 22.29 -10.47 12.63
CA TYR A 69 22.02 -9.10 13.04
C TYR A 69 21.05 -8.44 12.04
N ILE A 70 19.98 -7.88 12.57
CA ILE A 70 18.94 -7.21 11.78
C ILE A 70 18.95 -5.74 12.15
N VAL A 71 19.09 -4.89 11.14
CA VAL A 71 18.90 -3.45 11.30
C VAL A 71 17.45 -3.13 10.98
N ILE A 72 16.75 -2.54 11.95
CA ILE A 72 15.36 -2.14 11.81
C ILE A 72 15.32 -0.62 11.66
N ASP A 73 14.61 -0.14 10.64
CA ASP A 73 14.23 1.26 10.56
C ASP A 73 13.16 1.55 11.64
N GLY A 74 13.65 1.94 12.81
CA GLY A 74 12.81 2.18 13.98
C GLY A 74 11.79 3.27 13.77
N TYR A 75 12.05 4.28 12.92
CA TYR A 75 11.12 5.38 12.70
C TYR A 75 9.85 4.89 11.99
N ASN A 76 10.01 4.18 10.88
CA ASN A 76 8.87 3.65 10.11
C ASN A 76 8.11 2.56 10.90
N VAL A 77 8.82 1.73 11.66
CA VAL A 77 8.18 0.73 12.55
C VAL A 77 7.39 1.42 13.66
N LEU A 78 7.97 2.42 14.32
CA LEU A 78 7.32 3.11 15.43
C LEU A 78 6.05 3.82 14.97
N VAL A 79 6.07 4.53 13.84
CA VAL A 79 4.88 5.19 13.27
C VAL A 79 3.75 4.18 13.01
N THR A 80 4.09 3.01 12.45
CA THR A 80 3.10 1.95 12.19
C THR A 80 2.51 1.39 13.49
N VAL A 81 3.36 1.11 14.48
CA VAL A 81 2.92 0.61 15.80
C VAL A 81 2.06 1.65 16.53
N GLU A 82 2.44 2.92 16.51
CA GLU A 82 1.69 4.02 17.10
C GLU A 82 0.30 4.17 16.46
N ALA A 83 0.21 4.04 15.14
CA ALA A 83 -1.05 4.01 14.42
C ALA A 83 -1.96 2.83 14.83
N ILE A 84 -1.38 1.62 15.05
CA ILE A 84 -2.12 0.46 15.56
C ILE A 84 -2.66 0.74 16.97
N LEU A 85 -1.81 1.18 17.89
CA LEU A 85 -2.18 1.42 19.29
C LEU A 85 -3.24 2.50 19.43
N ASN A 86 -3.15 3.56 18.63
CA ASN A 86 -4.12 4.64 18.60
C ASN A 86 -5.37 4.34 17.75
N LYS A 87 -5.52 3.11 17.24
CA LYS A 87 -6.65 2.68 16.38
C LYS A 87 -6.86 3.61 15.17
N ARG A 88 -5.77 4.17 14.64
CA ARG A 88 -5.81 4.96 13.39
C ARG A 88 -6.09 4.04 12.21
N ASN A 89 -6.52 4.63 11.10
CA ASN A 89 -6.79 3.87 9.89
C ASN A 89 -5.50 3.25 9.33
N LEU A 90 -5.51 1.94 9.18
CA LEU A 90 -4.44 1.17 8.53
C LEU A 90 -4.99 0.51 7.29
N VAL A 91 -4.14 0.40 6.28
CA VAL A 91 -4.48 -0.22 5.00
C VAL A 91 -3.63 -1.45 4.80
N ARG A 92 -4.30 -2.60 4.66
CA ARG A 92 -3.66 -3.81 4.16
C ARG A 92 -3.65 -3.75 2.64
N GLY A 93 -2.47 -3.54 2.06
CA GLY A 93 -2.29 -3.47 0.61
C GLY A 93 -2.64 -4.77 -0.10
N MET A 94 -2.87 -4.71 -1.41
CA MET A 94 -3.07 -5.90 -2.26
C MET A 94 -1.89 -6.88 -2.20
N ASP A 95 -0.70 -6.39 -1.88
CA ASP A 95 0.50 -7.19 -1.65
C ASP A 95 0.50 -7.95 -0.31
N GLY A 96 -0.40 -7.58 0.61
CA GLY A 96 -0.59 -8.21 1.92
C GLY A 96 0.03 -7.43 3.09
N PHE A 97 0.79 -6.36 2.82
CA PHE A 97 1.50 -5.59 3.84
C PHE A 97 0.59 -4.52 4.45
N LEU A 98 0.73 -4.31 5.76
CA LEU A 98 0.02 -3.29 6.51
C LEU A 98 0.76 -1.95 6.42
N ARG A 99 0.03 -0.87 6.15
CA ARG A 99 0.58 0.48 5.99
C ARG A 99 -0.31 1.49 6.70
N ASP A 100 0.32 2.48 7.32
CA ASP A 100 -0.38 3.67 7.78
C ASP A 100 -0.85 4.51 6.58
N THR A 101 -1.94 5.25 6.79
CA THR A 101 -2.52 6.16 5.79
C THR A 101 -2.15 7.61 6.00
N SER A 102 -1.28 7.89 6.99
CA SER A 102 -0.63 9.18 7.20
C SER A 102 0.34 9.51 6.06
#